data_AF-A0A543L7T8-F1
#
_entry.id   AF-A0A543L7T8-F1
#
_cell.length_a   1.000
_cell.length_b   1.000
_cell.length_c   1.000
_cell.angle_alpha   90.00
_cell.angle_beta   90.00
_cell.angle_gamma   90.00
#
_symmetry.space_group_name_H-M   'P 1'
#
loop_
_entity.id
_entity.type
_entity.pdbx_description
1 polymer ?
#
loop_
_entity_poly.entity_id
_entity_poly.type
_entity_poly.pdbx_seq_one_letter_code
_entity_poly.pdbx_strand_id
1 'polypeptide(L)'
;MMAVDVDRLSRPERLLWGHGVRKPEHIDLEAIAGASGAHVIYRKLDGCAARLVAAGDHAVISVAMDDNLGRRRFSLGHELAHWMQDAQRALFKCSSTDIGPQNAEAKSIEADANSFASQLILPDYLVWPWVAERKPSLDLASAMGADFQASLTASALKLLQRTKAPIAITCHDQRRLKWSGRSRDFSADFYILNELHQDTVAFDMAFGTVKGLGRPKRECFALAQWPRRLSNGSLVAVDPASGGLGAEHACCYLAGSWIHGQLISGRLQSPKSAGQSQSPSKAKVGVSYNWAI
;
A
#
# COMPACT_ATOMS: atom_id res chain seq x y z
N MET A 1 19.84 -5.90 22.51
CA MET A 1 18.96 -6.51 21.50
C MET A 1 17.55 -6.49 22.08
N MET A 2 16.62 -5.74 21.50
CA MET A 2 15.23 -5.76 21.98
C MET A 2 14.70 -7.18 21.76
N ALA A 3 14.24 -7.84 22.82
CA ALA A 3 13.60 -9.14 22.69
C ALA A 3 12.30 -8.95 21.89
N VAL A 4 12.18 -9.62 20.74
CA VAL A 4 10.96 -9.60 19.95
C VAL A 4 9.94 -10.49 20.65
N ASP A 5 8.83 -9.89 21.06
CA ASP A 5 7.67 -10.61 21.58
C ASP A 5 6.92 -11.25 20.39
N VAL A 6 7.10 -12.57 20.24
CA VAL A 6 6.56 -13.34 19.10
C VAL A 6 5.03 -13.35 19.10
N ASP A 7 4.39 -13.25 20.27
CA ASP A 7 2.94 -13.28 20.39
C ASP A 7 2.29 -11.99 19.85
N ARG A 8 3.05 -10.89 19.84
CA ARG A 8 2.61 -9.60 19.28
C ARG A 8 2.82 -9.47 17.78
N LEU A 9 3.58 -10.36 17.16
CA LEU A 9 3.79 -10.34 15.72
C LEU A 9 2.48 -10.66 14.99
N SER A 10 2.18 -9.92 13.93
CA SER A 10 1.09 -10.28 13.03
C SER A 10 1.36 -11.62 12.35
N ARG A 11 0.33 -12.23 11.76
CA ARG A 11 0.48 -13.49 11.02
C ARG A 11 1.60 -13.49 9.96
N PRO A 12 1.69 -12.52 9.03
CA PRO A 12 2.80 -12.46 8.07
C PRO A 12 4.15 -12.28 8.76
N GLU A 13 4.22 -11.54 9.86
CA GLU A 13 5.47 -11.36 10.60
C GLU A 13 5.91 -12.64 11.31
N ARG A 14 4.99 -13.42 11.88
CA ARG A 14 5.30 -14.74 12.45
C ARG A 14 5.81 -15.71 11.38
N LEU A 15 5.25 -15.65 10.17
CA LEU A 15 5.74 -16.43 9.04
C LEU A 15 7.20 -16.08 8.74
N LEU A 16 7.51 -14.79 8.55
CA LEU A 16 8.88 -14.32 8.34
C LEU A 16 9.80 -14.73 9.50
N TRP A 17 9.35 -14.54 10.74
CA TRP A 17 10.11 -14.87 11.93
C TRP A 17 10.45 -16.37 12.00
N GLY A 18 9.46 -17.23 11.72
CA GLY A 18 9.61 -18.69 11.67
C GLY A 18 10.59 -19.15 10.59
N HIS A 19 10.66 -18.43 9.46
CA HIS A 19 11.65 -18.67 8.40
C HIS A 19 13.03 -18.04 8.65
N GLY A 20 13.28 -17.47 9.85
CA GLY A 20 14.61 -16.94 10.18
C GLY A 20 14.90 -15.54 9.63
N VAL A 21 13.90 -14.80 9.16
CA VAL A 21 14.06 -13.42 8.69
C VAL A 21 14.38 -12.51 9.88
N ARG A 22 15.55 -11.87 9.85
CA ARG A 22 16.06 -11.00 10.94
C ARG A 22 16.61 -9.67 10.45
N LYS A 23 16.75 -9.50 9.14
CA LYS A 23 17.20 -8.28 8.46
C LYS A 23 16.37 -8.08 7.18
N PRO A 24 16.29 -6.84 6.65
CA PRO A 24 15.54 -6.56 5.42
C PRO A 24 15.98 -7.44 4.23
N GLU A 25 17.29 -7.63 4.08
CA GLU A 25 17.89 -8.45 3.02
C GLU A 25 17.55 -9.96 3.10
N HIS A 26 17.00 -10.43 4.23
CA HIS A 26 16.54 -11.83 4.37
C HIS A 26 15.13 -12.05 3.80
N ILE A 27 14.40 -10.99 3.39
CA ILE A 27 13.01 -11.10 2.91
C ILE A 27 12.99 -11.61 1.46
N ASP A 28 12.96 -12.93 1.33
CA ASP A 28 12.82 -13.67 0.07
C ASP A 28 11.39 -14.21 -0.06
N LEU A 29 10.56 -13.52 -0.85
CA LEU A 29 9.14 -13.86 -0.99
C LEU A 29 8.94 -15.12 -1.81
N GLU A 30 9.83 -15.38 -2.77
CA GLU A 30 9.85 -16.56 -3.63
C GLU A 30 10.17 -17.81 -2.81
N ALA A 31 11.14 -17.74 -1.90
CA ALA A 31 11.45 -18.82 -0.97
C ALA A 31 10.29 -19.11 0.00
N ILE A 32 9.65 -18.05 0.54
CA ILE A 32 8.48 -18.19 1.42
C ILE A 32 7.30 -18.82 0.65
N ALA A 33 7.06 -18.39 -0.58
CA ALA A 33 6.03 -18.96 -1.44
C ALA A 33 6.31 -20.44 -1.70
N GLY A 34 7.54 -20.79 -2.07
CA GLY A 34 7.97 -22.18 -2.31
C GLY A 34 7.80 -23.07 -1.08
N ALA A 35 8.23 -22.58 0.10
CA ALA A 35 8.03 -23.30 1.36
C ALA A 35 6.55 -23.47 1.72
N SER A 36 5.67 -22.62 1.18
CA SER A 36 4.22 -22.69 1.34
C SER A 36 3.52 -23.48 0.23
N GLY A 37 4.26 -24.16 -0.66
CA GLY A 37 3.69 -24.95 -1.77
C GLY A 37 3.31 -24.13 -3.01
N ALA A 38 3.70 -22.86 -3.09
CA ALA A 38 3.42 -21.97 -4.21
C ALA A 38 4.66 -21.72 -5.08
N HIS A 39 4.57 -22.01 -6.37
CA HIS A 39 5.63 -21.73 -7.35
C HIS A 39 5.42 -20.36 -8.01
N VAL A 40 6.47 -19.54 -8.06
CA VAL A 40 6.43 -18.18 -8.61
C VAL A 40 6.98 -18.18 -10.04
N ILE A 41 6.22 -17.59 -10.98
CA ILE A 41 6.61 -17.45 -12.39
C ILE A 41 6.49 -15.98 -12.79
N TYR A 42 7.60 -15.39 -13.25
CA TYR A 42 7.61 -14.07 -13.87
C TYR A 42 7.31 -14.19 -15.37
N ARG A 43 6.28 -13.51 -15.85
CA ARG A 43 5.92 -13.49 -17.28
C ARG A 43 5.21 -12.21 -17.67
N LYS A 44 5.05 -11.97 -18.97
CA LYS A 44 4.17 -10.90 -19.45
C LYS A 44 2.72 -11.26 -19.10
N LEU A 45 2.01 -10.32 -18.48
CA LEU A 45 0.60 -10.44 -18.17
C LEU A 45 -0.12 -9.24 -18.77
N ASP A 46 -1.22 -9.49 -19.49
CA ASP A 46 -2.05 -8.42 -20.03
C ASP A 46 -3.23 -8.20 -19.07
N GLY A 47 -3.41 -6.95 -18.63
CA GLY A 47 -4.56 -6.53 -17.82
C GLY A 47 -4.53 -6.92 -16.34
N CYS A 48 -3.43 -7.50 -15.82
CA CYS A 48 -3.29 -7.82 -14.39
C CYS A 48 -1.82 -7.77 -13.95
N ALA A 49 -1.58 -7.44 -12.68
CA ALA A 49 -0.24 -7.36 -12.10
C ALA A 49 0.25 -8.72 -11.58
N ALA A 50 -0.68 -9.56 -11.13
CA ALA A 50 -0.41 -10.94 -10.76
C ALA A 50 -1.66 -11.82 -10.89
N ARG A 51 -1.46 -13.14 -10.87
CA ARG A 51 -2.51 -14.16 -10.93
C ARG A 51 -2.12 -15.38 -10.11
N LEU A 52 -3.03 -15.83 -9.26
CA LEU A 52 -2.92 -17.07 -8.50
C LEU A 52 -3.77 -18.18 -9.16
N VAL A 53 -3.19 -19.35 -9.35
CA VAL A 53 -3.90 -20.58 -9.72
C VAL A 53 -3.59 -21.64 -8.67
N ALA A 54 -4.61 -22.11 -7.96
CA ALA A 54 -4.48 -23.09 -6.90
C ALA A 54 -5.11 -24.44 -7.30
N ALA A 55 -4.42 -25.53 -6.97
CA ALA A 55 -4.87 -26.91 -7.16
C ALA A 55 -4.37 -27.80 -6.01
N GLY A 56 -5.28 -28.23 -5.13
CA GLY A 56 -4.91 -29.01 -3.95
C GLY A 56 -4.08 -28.21 -2.95
N ASP A 57 -2.93 -28.76 -2.57
CA ASP A 57 -1.91 -28.18 -1.69
C ASP A 57 -0.82 -27.40 -2.45
N HIS A 58 -0.99 -27.22 -3.75
CA HIS A 58 -0.07 -26.49 -4.61
C HIS A 58 -0.70 -25.27 -5.27
N ALA A 59 0.13 -24.27 -5.55
CA ALA A 59 -0.27 -23.08 -6.29
C ALA A 59 0.80 -22.62 -7.28
N VAL A 60 0.37 -21.89 -8.31
CA VAL A 60 1.24 -21.13 -9.20
C VAL A 60 0.86 -19.66 -9.11
N ILE A 61 1.82 -18.80 -8.78
CA ILE A 61 1.67 -17.35 -8.77
C ILE A 61 2.41 -16.79 -9.99
N SER A 62 1.66 -16.24 -10.95
CA SER A 62 2.23 -15.49 -12.07
C SER A 62 2.35 -14.02 -11.69
N VAL A 63 3.51 -13.40 -11.94
CA VAL A 63 3.74 -11.96 -11.69
C VAL A 63 4.18 -11.26 -12.98
N ALA A 64 3.63 -10.07 -13.22
CA ALA A 64 3.97 -9.25 -14.39
C ALA A 64 5.44 -8.81 -14.36
N MET A 65 6.14 -8.88 -15.50
CA MET A 65 7.57 -8.55 -15.58
C MET A 65 7.87 -7.06 -15.76
N ASP A 66 6.92 -6.31 -16.31
CA ASP A 66 7.03 -4.92 -16.75
C ASP A 66 6.88 -3.89 -15.62
N ASP A 67 6.51 -4.34 -14.42
CA ASP A 67 6.44 -3.50 -13.23
C ASP A 67 7.81 -3.30 -12.55
N ASN A 68 7.92 -2.22 -11.77
CA ASN A 68 9.10 -2.00 -10.92
C ASN A 68 9.19 -3.05 -9.80
N LEU A 69 10.39 -3.27 -9.26
CA LEU A 69 10.66 -4.32 -8.26
C LEU A 69 9.72 -4.26 -7.05
N GLY A 70 9.50 -3.08 -6.47
CA GLY A 70 8.62 -2.92 -5.31
C GLY A 70 7.18 -3.34 -5.60
N ARG A 71 6.65 -2.96 -6.77
CA ARG A 71 5.32 -3.38 -7.22
C ARG A 71 5.23 -4.88 -7.48
N ARG A 72 6.24 -5.48 -8.13
CA ARG A 72 6.27 -6.93 -8.35
C ARG A 72 6.29 -7.69 -7.02
N ARG A 73 7.08 -7.25 -6.05
CA ARG A 73 7.13 -7.83 -4.70
C ARG A 73 5.79 -7.67 -3.98
N PHE A 74 5.14 -6.51 -4.09
CA PHE A 74 3.81 -6.29 -3.52
C PHE A 74 2.76 -7.22 -4.14
N SER A 75 2.71 -7.30 -5.47
CA SER A 75 1.78 -8.19 -6.18
C SER A 75 2.00 -9.67 -5.84
N LEU A 76 3.27 -10.11 -5.71
CA LEU A 76 3.60 -11.44 -5.22
C LEU A 76 3.11 -11.66 -3.78
N GLY A 77 3.42 -10.73 -2.87
CA GLY A 77 2.97 -10.79 -1.48
C GLY A 77 1.45 -10.81 -1.34
N HIS A 78 0.73 -10.13 -2.24
CA HIS A 78 -0.73 -10.08 -2.27
C HIS A 78 -1.32 -11.44 -2.68
N GLU A 79 -0.84 -12.04 -3.77
CA GLU A 79 -1.30 -13.38 -4.18
C GLU A 79 -0.90 -14.46 -3.16
N LEU A 80 0.27 -14.33 -2.54
CA LEU A 80 0.68 -15.20 -1.44
C LEU A 80 -0.27 -15.06 -0.24
N ALA A 81 -0.73 -13.85 0.07
CA ALA A 81 -1.72 -13.63 1.11
C ALA A 81 -3.03 -14.36 0.80
N HIS A 82 -3.53 -14.29 -0.44
CA HIS A 82 -4.70 -15.06 -0.86
C HIS A 82 -4.49 -16.56 -0.69
N TRP A 83 -3.36 -17.10 -1.19
CA TRP A 83 -3.04 -18.52 -1.06
C TRP A 83 -3.07 -18.98 0.40
N MET A 84 -2.38 -18.25 1.28
CA MET A 84 -2.28 -18.61 2.69
C MET A 84 -3.60 -18.41 3.46
N GLN A 85 -4.40 -17.40 3.11
CA GLN A 85 -5.70 -17.17 3.73
C GLN A 85 -6.76 -18.17 3.25
N ASP A 86 -6.73 -18.55 1.97
CA ASP A 86 -7.63 -19.56 1.41
C ASP A 86 -7.37 -20.95 2.00
N ALA A 87 -6.10 -21.36 2.16
CA ALA A 87 -5.75 -22.62 2.81
C ALA A 87 -6.32 -22.70 4.24
N GLN A 88 -6.25 -21.60 4.99
CA GLN A 88 -6.87 -21.53 6.31
C GLN A 88 -8.40 -21.54 6.24
N ARG A 89 -9.02 -20.80 5.32
CA ARG A 89 -10.48 -20.82 5.15
C ARG A 89 -10.97 -22.23 4.80
N ALA A 90 -10.22 -23.02 4.03
CA ALA A 90 -10.55 -24.42 3.77
C ALA A 90 -10.49 -25.28 5.05
N LEU A 91 -9.47 -25.07 5.90
CA LEU A 91 -9.35 -25.73 7.21
C LEU A 91 -10.49 -25.34 8.17
N PHE A 92 -10.87 -24.05 8.22
CA PHE A 92 -11.94 -23.55 9.10
C PHE A 92 -13.35 -23.83 8.57
N LYS A 93 -13.57 -23.90 7.25
CA LYS A 93 -14.89 -24.20 6.65
C LYS A 93 -15.37 -25.65 6.87
N CYS A 94 -14.53 -26.53 7.42
CA CYS A 94 -15.00 -27.77 8.03
C CYS A 94 -15.78 -27.56 9.33
N SER A 95 -15.90 -26.31 9.81
CA SER A 95 -16.71 -25.89 10.95
C SER A 95 -17.56 -24.67 10.58
N SER A 96 -18.88 -24.88 10.48
CA SER A 96 -19.97 -23.86 10.43
C SER A 96 -20.01 -22.87 9.26
N THR A 97 -21.10 -22.99 8.49
CA THR A 97 -21.63 -22.07 7.47
C THR A 97 -22.16 -20.78 8.07
N ASP A 98 -21.67 -19.62 7.61
CA ASP A 98 -22.38 -18.34 7.71
C ASP A 98 -22.20 -17.53 6.42
N ILE A 99 -23.33 -17.09 5.85
CA ILE A 99 -23.41 -16.38 4.57
C ILE A 99 -23.69 -14.91 4.87
N GLY A 100 -22.64 -14.08 4.84
CA GLY A 100 -22.74 -12.62 4.93
C GLY A 100 -22.88 -11.93 3.55
N PRO A 101 -23.05 -10.59 3.52
CA PRO A 101 -23.13 -9.84 2.27
C PRO A 101 -21.80 -9.88 1.49
N GLN A 102 -21.81 -10.61 0.38
CA GLN A 102 -20.63 -10.99 -0.43
C GLN A 102 -19.72 -9.82 -0.84
N ASN A 103 -20.27 -8.62 -1.07
CA ASN A 103 -19.49 -7.46 -1.51
C ASN A 103 -18.65 -6.80 -0.40
N ALA A 104 -19.14 -6.82 0.85
CA ALA A 104 -18.39 -6.32 1.99
C ALA A 104 -17.29 -7.30 2.39
N GLU A 105 -17.59 -8.60 2.31
CA GLU A 105 -16.62 -9.67 2.56
C GLU A 105 -15.48 -9.63 1.53
N ALA A 106 -15.79 -9.50 0.24
CA ALA A 106 -14.77 -9.37 -0.80
C ALA A 106 -13.84 -8.16 -0.57
N LYS A 107 -14.41 -7.00 -0.21
CA LYS A 107 -13.59 -5.82 0.14
C LYS A 107 -12.70 -6.05 1.35
N SER A 108 -13.19 -6.78 2.36
CA SER A 108 -12.39 -7.15 3.53
C SER A 108 -11.24 -8.08 3.13
N ILE A 109 -11.49 -9.07 2.29
CA ILE A 109 -10.46 -10.02 1.82
C ILE A 109 -9.33 -9.30 1.09
N GLU A 110 -9.66 -8.40 0.17
CA GLU A 110 -8.67 -7.61 -0.58
C GLU A 110 -7.87 -6.67 0.34
N ALA A 111 -8.53 -6.05 1.32
CA ALA A 111 -7.88 -5.20 2.32
C ALA A 111 -6.94 -6.01 3.22
N ASP A 112 -7.36 -7.21 3.63
CA ASP A 112 -6.56 -8.14 4.43
C ASP A 112 -5.35 -8.64 3.63
N ALA A 113 -5.53 -8.97 2.35
CA ALA A 113 -4.44 -9.35 1.45
C ALA A 113 -3.42 -8.21 1.27
N ASN A 114 -3.87 -6.98 1.09
CA ASN A 114 -3.01 -5.80 1.01
C ASN A 114 -2.24 -5.55 2.32
N SER A 115 -2.91 -5.69 3.48
CA SER A 115 -2.27 -5.56 4.80
C SER A 115 -1.22 -6.65 5.01
N PHE A 116 -1.54 -7.89 4.62
CA PHE A 116 -0.64 -9.03 4.71
C PHE A 116 0.61 -8.84 3.83
N ALA A 117 0.43 -8.46 2.57
CA ALA A 117 1.52 -8.17 1.63
C ALA A 117 2.43 -7.04 2.14
N SER A 118 1.82 -5.98 2.67
CA SER A 118 2.55 -4.86 3.27
C SER A 118 3.43 -5.32 4.43
N GLN A 119 2.92 -6.18 5.32
CA GLN A 119 3.69 -6.70 6.45
C GLN A 119 4.74 -7.76 6.05
N LEU A 120 4.56 -8.47 4.94
CA LEU A 120 5.61 -9.34 4.40
C LEU A 120 6.84 -8.55 3.93
N ILE A 121 6.62 -7.38 3.35
CA ILE A 121 7.68 -6.55 2.77
C ILE A 121 8.27 -5.59 3.80
N LEU A 122 7.41 -4.97 4.62
CA LEU A 122 7.77 -3.97 5.62
C LEU A 122 7.30 -4.42 7.01
N PRO A 123 7.86 -5.51 7.58
CA PRO A 123 7.44 -6.01 8.89
C PRO A 123 7.81 -5.03 10.01
N ASP A 124 6.89 -4.81 10.95
CA ASP A 124 7.05 -3.86 12.05
C ASP A 124 8.30 -4.20 12.90
N TYR A 125 8.56 -5.48 13.18
CA TYR A 125 9.73 -5.86 14.00
C TYR A 125 11.10 -5.52 13.37
N LEU A 126 11.18 -5.31 12.06
CA LEU A 126 12.39 -4.80 11.38
C LEU A 126 12.33 -3.30 11.14
N VAL A 127 11.17 -2.79 10.73
CA VAL A 127 10.97 -1.38 10.43
C VAL A 127 11.18 -0.54 11.70
N TRP A 128 10.73 -1.01 12.87
CA TRP A 128 10.80 -0.21 14.09
C TRP A 128 12.22 0.13 14.56
N PRO A 129 13.12 -0.84 14.73
CA PRO A 129 14.53 -0.53 15.00
C PRO A 129 15.16 0.31 13.89
N TRP A 130 14.74 0.11 12.63
CA TRP A 130 15.29 0.82 11.49
C TRP A 130 14.92 2.32 11.48
N VAL A 131 13.74 2.70 11.98
CA VAL A 131 13.25 4.10 12.01
C VAL A 131 13.44 4.83 13.34
N ALA A 132 13.81 4.14 14.43
CA ALA A 132 13.63 4.59 15.82
C ALA A 132 14.11 6.03 16.16
N GLU A 133 15.10 6.56 15.44
CA GLU A 133 15.68 7.90 15.69
C GLU A 133 15.64 8.81 14.45
N ARG A 134 14.90 8.43 13.42
CA ARG A 134 14.87 9.12 12.12
C ARG A 134 13.61 9.95 11.98
N LYS A 135 13.75 11.21 11.58
CA LYS A 135 12.60 12.09 11.29
C LYS A 135 11.91 11.61 10.00
N PRO A 136 10.58 11.46 9.98
CA PRO A 136 9.88 11.08 8.76
C PRO A 136 10.09 12.11 7.64
N SER A 137 10.50 11.63 6.48
CA SER A 137 10.69 12.39 5.25
C SER A 137 10.55 11.48 4.04
N LEU A 138 10.42 12.05 2.84
CA LEU A 138 10.45 11.26 1.60
C LEU A 138 11.83 10.64 1.34
N ASP A 139 12.91 11.29 1.77
CA ASP A 139 14.25 10.70 1.71
C ASP A 139 14.35 9.46 2.60
N LEU A 140 13.76 9.51 3.80
CA LEU A 140 13.67 8.34 4.68
C LEU A 140 12.83 7.23 4.07
N ALA A 141 11.71 7.58 3.43
CA ALA A 141 10.87 6.62 2.70
C ALA A 141 11.62 5.99 1.53
N SER A 142 12.42 6.78 0.81
CA SER A 142 13.27 6.31 -0.29
C SER A 142 14.36 5.36 0.20
N ALA A 143 15.02 5.69 1.30
CA ALA A 143 16.01 4.83 1.94
C ALA A 143 15.39 3.50 2.43
N MET A 144 14.18 3.56 3.01
CA MET A 144 13.44 2.36 3.40
C MET A 144 13.08 1.51 2.19
N GLY A 145 12.60 2.13 1.12
CA GLY A 145 12.29 1.45 -0.13
C GLY A 145 13.51 0.73 -0.72
N ALA A 146 14.69 1.34 -0.64
CA ALA A 146 15.94 0.72 -1.06
C ALA A 146 16.31 -0.49 -0.19
N ASP A 147 16.30 -0.35 1.14
CA ASP A 147 16.72 -1.40 2.07
C ASP A 147 15.77 -2.60 2.11
N PHE A 148 14.45 -2.36 2.00
CA PHE A 148 13.41 -3.41 2.05
C PHE A 148 12.93 -3.85 0.66
N GLN A 149 13.46 -3.24 -0.41
CA GLN A 149 13.00 -3.44 -1.79
C GLN A 149 11.48 -3.18 -1.94
N ALA A 150 10.99 -2.14 -1.28
CA ALA A 150 9.60 -1.71 -1.32
C ALA A 150 9.44 -0.51 -2.26
N SER A 151 8.22 -0.24 -2.72
CA SER A 151 7.95 1.01 -3.44
C SER A 151 8.10 2.21 -2.49
N LEU A 152 8.36 3.38 -3.07
CA LEU A 152 8.38 4.63 -2.31
C LEU A 152 7.04 4.90 -1.62
N THR A 153 5.92 4.61 -2.31
CA THR A 153 4.57 4.77 -1.76
C THR A 153 4.33 3.84 -0.57
N ALA A 154 4.66 2.55 -0.67
CA ALA A 154 4.54 1.59 0.43
C ALA A 154 5.34 2.05 1.66
N SER A 155 6.58 2.47 1.42
CA SER A 155 7.50 2.93 2.47
C SER A 155 6.99 4.21 3.14
N ALA A 156 6.50 5.17 2.35
CA ALA A 156 5.92 6.41 2.83
C ALA A 156 4.66 6.17 3.68
N LEU A 157 3.76 5.29 3.21
CA LEU A 157 2.57 4.91 3.97
C LEU A 157 2.93 4.17 5.26
N LYS A 158 3.95 3.30 5.24
CA LYS A 158 4.44 2.60 6.44
C LYS A 158 4.95 3.59 7.48
N LEU A 159 5.79 4.56 7.08
CA LEU A 159 6.25 5.64 7.97
C LEU A 159 5.08 6.46 8.54
N LEU A 160 4.09 6.77 7.70
CA LEU A 160 2.93 7.58 8.07
C LEU A 160 2.02 6.90 9.10
N GLN A 161 1.79 5.58 8.97
CA GLN A 161 0.97 4.81 9.91
C GLN A 161 1.57 4.75 11.32
N ARG A 162 2.85 5.09 11.44
CA ARG A 162 3.73 4.73 12.53
C ARG A 162 4.38 5.94 13.22
N THR A 163 4.36 7.10 12.58
CA THR A 163 4.83 8.36 13.16
C THR A 163 3.85 8.92 14.19
N LYS A 164 4.38 9.54 15.24
CA LYS A 164 3.65 10.40 16.19
C LYS A 164 3.63 11.87 15.77
N ALA A 165 4.40 12.22 14.74
CA ALA A 165 4.36 13.57 14.20
C ALA A 165 3.08 13.77 13.37
N PRO A 166 2.42 14.93 13.48
CA PRO A 166 1.28 15.30 12.64
C PRO A 166 1.77 15.55 11.21
N ILE A 167 1.73 14.52 10.37
CA ILE A 167 2.24 14.54 8.99
C ILE A 167 1.14 14.11 8.03
N ALA A 168 1.10 14.74 6.85
CA ALA A 168 0.35 14.27 5.71
C ALA A 168 1.28 14.06 4.51
N ILE A 169 0.91 13.11 3.66
CA ILE A 169 1.59 12.81 2.40
C ILE A 169 0.57 12.96 1.29
N THR A 170 0.95 13.68 0.25
CA THR A 170 0.11 13.92 -0.92
C THR A 170 0.85 13.52 -2.18
N CYS A 171 0.12 12.91 -3.10
CA CYS A 171 0.60 12.60 -4.43
C CYS A 171 -0.35 13.23 -5.44
N HIS A 172 0.18 14.13 -6.25
CA HIS A 172 -0.54 14.83 -7.31
C HIS A 172 0.07 14.48 -8.66
N ASP A 173 -0.78 14.41 -9.69
CA ASP A 173 -0.34 14.63 -11.07
C ASP A 173 -0.56 16.10 -11.46
N GLN A 174 -0.25 16.46 -12.71
CA GLN A 174 -0.45 17.81 -13.24
C GLN A 174 -1.94 18.24 -13.31
N ARG A 175 -2.90 17.39 -12.94
CA ARG A 175 -4.33 17.69 -13.03
C ARG A 175 -5.00 17.64 -11.67
N ARG A 176 -4.61 16.69 -10.81
CA ARG A 176 -5.31 16.43 -9.55
C ARG A 176 -4.50 15.62 -8.54
N LEU A 177 -5.00 15.61 -7.31
CA LEU A 177 -4.63 14.66 -6.28
C LEU A 177 -4.96 13.24 -6.75
N LYS A 178 -3.94 12.38 -6.73
CA LYS A 178 -4.06 10.93 -7.01
C LYS A 178 -4.46 10.19 -5.76
N TRP A 179 -3.77 10.48 -4.66
CA TRP A 179 -4.01 9.89 -3.36
C TRP A 179 -3.38 10.77 -2.28
N SER A 180 -3.87 10.61 -1.05
CA SER A 180 -3.26 11.21 0.13
C SER A 180 -3.31 10.24 1.31
N GLY A 181 -2.40 10.45 2.26
CA GLY A 181 -2.39 9.76 3.54
C GLY A 181 -2.13 10.76 4.67
N ARG A 182 -2.62 10.44 5.87
CA ARG A 182 -2.45 11.26 7.07
C ARG A 182 -1.99 10.38 8.23
N SER A 183 -1.14 10.91 9.11
CA SER A 183 -0.84 10.25 10.37
C SER A 183 -2.05 10.31 11.29
N ARG A 184 -2.06 9.46 12.33
CA ARG A 184 -3.13 9.45 13.34
C ARG A 184 -3.27 10.81 14.02
N ASP A 185 -2.14 11.47 14.28
CA ASP A 185 -2.08 12.72 15.03
C ASP A 185 -2.25 13.96 14.12
N PHE A 186 -2.47 13.77 12.82
CA PHE A 186 -2.76 14.86 11.90
C PHE A 186 -4.19 15.38 12.09
N SER A 187 -4.36 16.68 12.38
CA SER A 187 -5.68 17.26 12.67
C SER A 187 -6.65 17.14 11.48
N ALA A 188 -7.90 16.81 11.80
CA ALA A 188 -9.00 16.66 10.83
C ALA A 188 -9.51 18.00 10.28
N ASP A 189 -9.19 19.13 10.93
CA ASP A 189 -9.63 20.47 10.52
C ASP A 189 -8.96 20.96 9.22
N PHE A 190 -7.89 20.27 8.84
CA PHE A 190 -7.08 20.60 7.70
C PHE A 190 -7.54 19.82 6.47
N TYR A 191 -7.62 20.48 5.32
CA TYR A 191 -8.03 19.86 4.06
C TYR A 191 -6.85 19.75 3.09
N ILE A 192 -6.77 18.61 2.41
CA ILE A 192 -5.82 18.41 1.32
C ILE A 192 -6.53 18.83 0.03
N LEU A 193 -5.99 19.86 -0.62
CA LEU A 193 -6.54 20.38 -1.86
C LEU A 193 -6.39 19.38 -3.00
N ASN A 194 -7.42 19.31 -3.85
CA ASN A 194 -7.42 18.47 -5.03
C ASN A 194 -6.43 18.96 -6.09
N GLU A 195 -6.21 20.27 -6.17
CA GLU A 195 -5.32 20.90 -7.15
C GLU A 195 -4.11 21.53 -6.44
N LEU A 196 -2.97 21.54 -7.13
CA LEU A 196 -1.76 22.17 -6.62
C LEU A 196 -1.87 23.68 -6.80
N HIS A 197 -1.63 24.43 -5.72
CA HIS A 197 -1.52 25.87 -5.80
C HIS A 197 -0.18 26.26 -6.43
N GLN A 198 -0.18 27.25 -7.32
CA GLN A 198 1.01 27.67 -8.09
C GLN A 198 2.21 28.07 -7.24
N ASP A 199 1.98 28.58 -6.03
CA ASP A 199 3.04 29.00 -5.11
C ASP A 199 3.64 27.84 -4.30
N THR A 200 3.24 26.59 -4.58
CA THR A 200 3.75 25.40 -3.87
C THR A 200 4.95 24.80 -4.59
N VAL A 201 5.92 24.31 -3.82
CA VAL A 201 7.07 23.54 -4.37
C VAL A 201 6.58 22.33 -5.18
N ALA A 202 5.46 21.73 -4.79
CA ALA A 202 4.86 20.61 -5.51
C ALA A 202 4.36 21.01 -6.91
N PHE A 203 3.83 22.23 -7.06
CA PHE A 203 3.46 22.76 -8.38
C PHE A 203 4.70 22.94 -9.25
N ASP A 204 5.77 23.55 -8.73
CA ASP A 204 7.04 23.71 -9.44
C ASP A 204 7.65 22.36 -9.86
N MET A 205 7.49 21.32 -9.05
CA MET A 205 7.94 19.98 -9.38
C MET A 205 7.06 19.27 -10.42
N ALA A 206 5.74 19.52 -10.41
CA ALA A 206 4.80 18.88 -11.34
C ALA A 206 4.79 19.56 -12.72
N PHE A 207 4.95 20.88 -12.77
CA PHE A 207 4.82 21.70 -13.99
C PHE A 207 6.14 22.34 -14.44
N GLY A 208 7.11 22.49 -13.54
CA GLY A 208 8.41 23.09 -13.84
C GLY A 208 9.48 22.06 -14.21
N THR A 209 10.75 22.49 -14.15
CA THR A 209 11.92 21.66 -14.51
C THR A 209 12.53 20.93 -13.31
N VAL A 210 12.03 21.17 -12.09
CA VAL A 210 12.55 20.61 -10.84
C VAL A 210 12.18 19.13 -10.75
N LYS A 211 13.19 18.27 -10.76
CA LYS A 211 13.04 16.82 -10.59
C LYS A 211 13.52 16.40 -9.20
N GLY A 212 12.89 15.38 -8.62
CA GLY A 212 13.33 14.76 -7.37
C GLY A 212 12.21 14.60 -6.34
N LEU A 213 12.59 14.46 -5.07
CA LEU A 213 11.66 14.37 -3.93
C LEU A 213 11.51 15.74 -3.26
N GLY A 214 10.28 16.06 -2.84
CA GLY A 214 10.02 17.26 -2.07
C GLY A 214 10.69 17.15 -0.69
N ARG A 215 11.40 18.20 -0.28
CA ARG A 215 11.94 18.29 1.08
C ARG A 215 10.84 18.73 2.04
N PRO A 216 10.80 18.22 3.29
CA PRO A 216 9.87 18.73 4.29
C PRO A 216 10.12 20.23 4.49
N LYS A 217 9.11 21.05 4.21
CA LYS A 217 9.16 22.49 4.50
C LYS A 217 8.31 22.74 5.75
N ARG A 218 8.91 23.41 6.74
CA ARG A 218 8.15 24.00 7.84
C ARG A 218 7.47 25.23 7.29
N GLU A 219 6.16 25.17 7.13
CA GLU A 219 5.38 26.36 6.81
C GLU A 219 5.00 27.05 8.12
N CYS A 220 5.37 28.33 8.25
CA CYS A 220 4.88 29.14 9.35
C CYS A 220 3.38 29.34 9.14
N PHE A 221 2.57 29.16 10.18
CA PHE A 221 1.10 29.21 10.10
C PHE A 221 0.59 30.52 9.47
N ALA A 222 1.39 31.60 9.54
CA ALA A 222 1.09 32.88 8.93
C ALA A 222 1.07 32.89 7.38
N LEU A 223 1.65 31.88 6.71
CA LEU A 223 1.71 31.78 5.25
C LEU A 223 0.96 30.57 4.69
N ALA A 224 0.62 29.58 5.54
CA ALA A 224 -0.18 28.44 5.14
C ALA A 224 -1.65 28.85 5.11
N GLN A 225 -2.13 29.34 3.96
CA GLN A 225 -3.56 29.58 3.70
C GLN A 225 -4.32 28.24 3.62
N TRP A 226 -4.33 27.47 4.71
CA TRP A 226 -5.17 26.27 4.79
C TRP A 226 -6.57 26.73 5.19
N PRO A 227 -7.59 26.52 4.35
CA PRO A 227 -8.93 26.96 4.67
C PRO A 227 -9.47 26.16 5.87
N ARG A 228 -9.96 26.85 6.91
CA ARG A 228 -10.73 26.22 8.00
C ARG A 228 -12.19 26.11 7.60
N ARG A 229 -12.86 25.03 8.00
CA ARG A 229 -14.30 24.89 7.90
C ARG A 229 -14.97 25.51 9.13
N LEU A 230 -15.91 26.42 8.90
CA LEU A 230 -16.84 26.88 9.93
C LEU A 230 -17.91 25.81 10.18
N SER A 231 -18.59 25.86 11.33
CA SER A 231 -19.66 24.93 11.71
C SER A 231 -20.81 24.83 10.70
N ASN A 232 -20.93 25.81 9.80
CA ASN A 232 -21.90 25.86 8.70
C ASN A 232 -21.40 25.23 7.37
N GLY A 233 -20.19 24.67 7.34
CA GLY A 233 -19.64 23.97 6.17
C GLY A 233 -18.86 24.85 5.19
N SER A 234 -18.82 26.18 5.39
CA SER A 234 -18.08 27.13 4.55
C SER A 234 -16.57 27.09 4.84
N LEU A 235 -15.75 27.30 3.81
CA LEU A 235 -14.30 27.41 3.92
C LEU A 235 -13.89 28.89 4.08
N VAL A 236 -13.08 29.20 5.08
CA VAL A 236 -12.55 30.55 5.32
C VAL A 236 -11.02 30.50 5.41
N ALA A 237 -10.35 31.43 4.74
CA ALA A 237 -8.91 31.64 4.88
C ALA A 237 -8.62 32.11 6.31
N VAL A 238 -7.67 31.47 6.99
CA VAL A 238 -7.34 31.82 8.38
C VAL A 238 -6.55 33.13 8.39
N ASP A 239 -7.08 34.15 9.07
CA ASP A 239 -6.36 35.39 9.35
C ASP A 239 -5.33 35.15 10.47
N PRO A 240 -4.04 35.41 10.24
CA PRO A 240 -2.95 35.13 11.18
C PRO A 240 -3.01 35.90 12.51
N ALA A 241 -3.90 36.88 12.67
CA ALA A 241 -3.96 37.73 13.86
C ALA A 241 -4.72 37.11 15.08
N SER A 242 -5.36 35.94 14.94
CA SER A 242 -6.12 35.32 16.03
C SER A 242 -5.40 34.10 16.63
N GLY A 243 -4.69 34.35 17.73
CA GLY A 243 -3.81 33.38 18.40
C GLY A 243 -4.51 32.11 18.91
N GLY A 244 -3.75 31.00 18.90
CA GLY A 244 -4.07 29.79 19.64
C GLY A 244 -3.55 28.50 18.99
N LEU A 245 -2.53 27.91 19.63
CA LEU A 245 -1.95 26.57 19.43
C LEU A 245 -0.82 26.45 18.39
N GLY A 246 0.41 26.41 18.90
CA GLY A 246 1.62 26.06 18.18
C GLY A 246 1.68 24.58 17.84
N ALA A 247 1.05 24.18 16.74
CA ALA A 247 1.26 22.87 16.13
C ALA A 247 2.21 23.01 14.94
N GLU A 248 3.45 22.54 15.11
CA GLU A 248 4.42 22.43 14.02
C GLU A 248 3.99 21.28 13.08
N HIS A 249 3.60 21.58 11.84
CA HIS A 249 3.22 20.57 10.84
C HIS A 249 4.25 20.48 9.72
N ALA A 250 4.58 19.26 9.29
CA ALA A 250 5.44 19.01 8.14
C ALA A 250 4.62 18.36 7.01
N CYS A 251 4.58 18.98 5.84
CA CYS A 251 3.95 18.43 4.64
C CYS A 251 5.04 17.87 3.70
N CYS A 252 4.83 16.66 3.19
CA CYS A 252 5.78 15.99 2.29
C CYS A 252 5.11 15.73 0.93
N TYR A 253 5.73 16.20 -0.15
CA TYR A 253 5.15 16.20 -1.50
C TYR A 253 5.85 15.22 -2.44
N LEU A 254 5.07 14.34 -3.07
CA LEU A 254 5.50 13.50 -4.19
C LEU A 254 4.91 14.08 -5.51
N ALA A 255 5.77 14.60 -6.38
CA ALA A 255 5.39 14.99 -7.74
C ALA A 255 5.59 13.81 -8.70
N GLY A 256 4.52 13.34 -9.34
CA GLY A 256 4.56 12.18 -10.23
C GLY A 256 5.22 12.47 -11.58
N SER A 257 6.07 11.55 -12.04
CA SER A 257 6.43 11.38 -13.46
C SER A 257 6.12 9.94 -13.86
N TRP A 258 5.16 9.78 -14.77
CA TRP A 258 4.79 8.58 -15.56
C TRP A 258 4.24 7.33 -14.84
N ILE A 259 3.00 6.98 -15.20
CA ILE A 259 2.50 5.59 -15.28
C ILE A 259 1.84 5.47 -16.66
N HIS A 260 2.51 4.81 -17.62
CA HIS A 260 1.81 4.27 -18.78
C HIS A 260 0.97 3.10 -18.28
N GLY A 261 -0.34 3.27 -18.25
CA GLY A 261 -1.31 2.21 -17.97
C GLY A 261 -2.58 2.54 -18.71
N GLN A 262 -2.82 1.85 -19.82
CA GLN A 262 -4.03 1.98 -20.62
C GLN A 262 -5.27 1.81 -19.74
N LEU A 263 -6.20 2.78 -19.81
CA LEU A 263 -7.58 2.55 -19.42
C LEU A 263 -8.22 1.63 -20.47
N ILE A 264 -8.38 0.35 -20.16
CA ILE A 264 -9.24 -0.53 -20.93
C ILE A 264 -10.64 -0.48 -20.30
N SER A 265 -11.52 0.29 -20.95
CA SER A 265 -12.97 0.20 -20.79
C SER A 265 -13.42 -1.10 -21.47
N GLY A 266 -13.75 -2.13 -20.69
CA GLY A 266 -14.24 -3.42 -21.17
C GLY A 266 -15.62 -3.74 -20.61
N ARG A 267 -16.65 -3.62 -21.44
CA ARG A 267 -18.03 -4.02 -21.17
C ARG A 267 -18.09 -5.55 -21.04
N LEU A 268 -18.51 -6.05 -19.88
CA LEU A 268 -18.79 -7.48 -19.64
C LEU A 268 -19.87 -7.97 -20.64
N GLN A 269 -19.49 -8.85 -21.56
CA GLN A 269 -20.43 -9.69 -22.30
C GLN A 269 -20.51 -11.06 -21.64
N SER A 270 -21.72 -11.47 -21.29
CA SER A 270 -22.04 -12.76 -20.67
C SER A 270 -21.74 -13.94 -21.61
N PRO A 271 -21.14 -15.05 -21.13
CA PRO A 271 -21.03 -16.26 -21.94
C PRO A 271 -22.39 -16.97 -22.01
N LYS A 272 -22.77 -17.37 -23.24
CA LYS A 272 -23.86 -18.30 -23.51
C LYS A 272 -23.52 -19.70 -23.00
N SER A 273 -24.54 -20.39 -22.51
CA SER A 273 -24.55 -21.76 -22.01
C SER A 273 -24.15 -22.82 -23.06
N ALA A 274 -23.29 -23.76 -22.67
CA ALA A 274 -23.26 -25.11 -23.28
C ALA A 274 -22.59 -26.15 -22.35
N GLY A 275 -23.28 -27.27 -22.14
CA GLY A 275 -22.71 -28.61 -21.99
C GLY A 275 -22.15 -29.05 -20.63
N GLN A 276 -22.89 -29.91 -19.91
CA GLN A 276 -22.39 -30.71 -18.80
C GLN A 276 -21.55 -31.89 -19.30
N SER A 277 -20.33 -32.08 -18.76
CA SER A 277 -19.68 -33.39 -18.58
C SER A 277 -18.59 -33.31 -17.50
N GLN A 278 -18.10 -34.48 -17.07
CA GLN A 278 -17.61 -34.84 -15.73
C GLN A 278 -16.42 -34.05 -15.14
N SER A 279 -16.37 -34.02 -13.80
CA SER A 279 -15.57 -33.14 -12.93
C SER A 279 -14.06 -33.47 -12.84
N PRO A 280 -13.17 -32.54 -13.22
CA PRO A 280 -11.82 -32.45 -12.68
C PRO A 280 -11.84 -31.67 -11.35
N SER A 281 -10.83 -31.87 -10.49
CA SER A 281 -10.59 -31.01 -9.31
C SER A 281 -10.65 -29.55 -9.76
N LYS A 282 -11.63 -28.78 -9.26
CA LYS A 282 -11.83 -27.40 -9.71
C LYS A 282 -10.65 -26.54 -9.25
N ALA A 283 -9.77 -26.18 -10.18
CA ALA A 283 -8.73 -25.20 -9.92
C ALA A 283 -9.37 -23.85 -9.60
N LYS A 284 -8.91 -23.19 -8.54
CA LYS A 284 -9.37 -21.83 -8.17
C LYS A 284 -8.41 -20.82 -8.80
N VAL A 285 -8.95 -19.81 -9.46
CA VAL A 285 -8.17 -18.74 -10.10
C VAL A 285 -8.50 -17.39 -9.46
N GLY A 286 -7.48 -16.69 -8.98
CA GLY A 286 -7.52 -15.32 -8.50
C GLY A 286 -6.71 -14.39 -9.41
N VAL A 287 -7.15 -13.14 -9.58
CA VAL A 287 -6.48 -12.15 -10.44
C VAL A 287 -6.41 -10.81 -9.73
N SER A 288 -5.19 -10.28 -9.58
CA SER A 288 -4.93 -8.96 -9.02
C SER A 288 -4.74 -7.90 -10.10
N TYR A 289 -5.40 -6.75 -9.93
CA TYR A 289 -5.27 -5.59 -10.82
C TYR A 289 -4.31 -4.55 -10.22
N ASN A 290 -3.80 -3.65 -11.06
CA ASN A 290 -2.79 -2.65 -10.68
C ASN A 290 -3.05 -2.00 -9.31
N TRP A 291 -2.17 -2.28 -8.36
CA TRP A 291 -2.21 -1.71 -7.03
C TRP A 291 -1.54 -0.34 -7.01
N ALA A 292 -2.15 0.61 -6.30
CA ALA A 292 -1.65 1.99 -6.19
C ALA A 292 -0.40 2.10 -5.28
N ILE A 293 -0.02 1.00 -4.63
CA ILE A 293 1.05 0.94 -3.63
C ILE A 293 2.37 0.56 -4.32
#